data_AF-A0A2A3DG87-F1
#
_entry.id   AF-A0A2A3DG87-F1
#
_cell.length_a   1.000
_cell.length_b   1.000
_cell.length_c   1.000
_cell.angle_alpha   90.00
_cell.angle_beta   90.00
_cell.angle_gamma   90.00
#
_symmetry.space_group_name_H-M   'P 1'
#
loop_
_entity.id
_entity.type
_entity.pdbx_description
1 polymer ?
#
loop_
_entity_poly.entity_id
_entity_poly.type
_entity_poly.pdbx_seq_one_letter_code
_entity_poly.pdbx_strand_id
1 'polypeptide(L)'
;MAATRGKSFVGRFGVHLAVLIFVVIWTIPTLGILVSSLRDKDQIIASGWWNSFASSSQTEAGRLPAASAQTQKDGKYVIEGNVFGDGAKRAISAFGTKAAAPTQYKAGTAADLGDGVSLQVNADGTFVLSSPKAFEGDRGQRVYYASSAPPKFTTENYENVLLSQGIGRSFMNSLTVTIPATVIPILIAAFAAYALAWMRFPGRALLIAVIIGLLVVPLQMSLIPLLKLYNGVGTFFGVPSKTYLGIWLAHTGFGLPFAIYLLRSYIAGLPREIMESARIDGASDFEIFVKIVLPLSFPVLASFAIFQFLWVWNDLLVAMVFLGTAPDQIVLTAQLNALLGSRGGNWEILTTSAFITIIVPLIVFFSLQRYFVRGLLAGSVKGG
;
A
#
# COMPACT_ATOMS: atom_id res chain seq x y z
N MET A 1 -5.78 -7.25 -53.11
CA MET A 1 -6.86 -6.88 -52.17
C MET A 1 -6.97 -7.95 -51.10
N ALA A 2 -6.28 -7.78 -49.97
CA ALA A 2 -6.46 -8.66 -48.80
C ALA A 2 -7.49 -8.00 -47.88
N ALA A 3 -8.62 -8.67 -47.67
CA ALA A 3 -9.70 -8.17 -46.83
C ALA A 3 -9.23 -8.07 -45.37
N THR A 4 -9.19 -6.85 -44.85
CA THR A 4 -9.08 -6.56 -43.42
C THR A 4 -10.29 -7.16 -42.71
N ARG A 5 -10.10 -8.34 -42.11
CA ARG A 5 -11.07 -8.96 -41.19
C ARG A 5 -11.22 -8.04 -39.98
N GLY A 6 -12.19 -7.12 -40.04
CA GLY A 6 -12.55 -6.28 -38.91
C GLY A 6 -12.90 -7.15 -37.71
N LYS A 7 -12.17 -7.01 -36.61
CA LYS A 7 -12.48 -7.72 -35.35
C LYS A 7 -13.97 -7.51 -35.04
N SER A 8 -14.73 -8.61 -34.94
CA SER A 8 -16.18 -8.60 -34.73
C SER A 8 -16.52 -7.78 -33.49
N PHE A 9 -17.70 -7.15 -33.48
CA PHE A 9 -18.22 -6.41 -32.32
C PHE A 9 -18.14 -7.25 -31.04
N VAL A 10 -18.42 -8.55 -31.14
CA VAL A 10 -18.31 -9.53 -30.06
C VAL A 10 -16.86 -9.67 -29.54
N GLY A 11 -15.87 -9.69 -30.44
CA GLY A 11 -14.45 -9.74 -30.06
C GLY A 11 -13.97 -8.46 -29.36
N ARG A 12 -14.43 -7.28 -29.79
CA ARG A 12 -14.11 -6.01 -29.13
C ARG A 12 -14.78 -5.90 -27.76
N PHE A 13 -16.06 -6.27 -27.66
CA PHE A 13 -16.78 -6.29 -26.39
C PHE A 13 -16.14 -7.24 -25.38
N GLY A 14 -15.75 -8.46 -25.81
CA GLY A 14 -15.07 -9.42 -24.95
C GLY A 14 -13.73 -8.90 -24.41
N VAL A 15 -12.94 -8.20 -25.23
CA VAL A 15 -11.68 -7.57 -24.78
C VAL A 15 -11.96 -6.45 -23.78
N HIS A 16 -12.92 -5.56 -24.04
CA HIS A 16 -13.27 -4.49 -23.10
C HIS A 16 -13.78 -5.02 -21.78
N LEU A 17 -14.61 -6.08 -21.80
CA LEU A 17 -15.10 -6.74 -20.60
C LEU A 17 -13.95 -7.38 -19.81
N ALA A 18 -13.03 -8.07 -20.48
CA ALA A 18 -11.85 -8.65 -19.83
C ALA A 18 -10.99 -7.56 -19.18
N VAL A 19 -10.71 -6.46 -19.89
CA VAL A 19 -9.95 -5.32 -19.36
C VAL A 19 -10.67 -4.72 -18.15
N LEU A 20 -11.99 -4.52 -18.22
CA LEU A 20 -12.77 -4.01 -17.09
C LEU A 20 -12.68 -4.93 -15.88
N ILE A 21 -12.81 -6.25 -16.07
CA ILE A 21 -12.67 -7.23 -14.98
C ILE A 21 -11.27 -7.14 -14.36
N PHE A 22 -10.22 -7.06 -15.17
CA PHE A 22 -8.86 -6.87 -14.67
C PHE A 22 -8.72 -5.59 -13.86
N VAL A 23 -9.22 -4.47 -14.36
CA VAL A 23 -9.18 -3.18 -13.65
C VAL A 23 -9.92 -3.26 -12.31
N VAL A 24 -11.11 -3.88 -12.28
CA VAL A 24 -11.88 -4.07 -11.04
C VAL A 24 -11.11 -4.93 -10.05
N ILE A 25 -10.60 -6.09 -10.47
CA ILE A 25 -9.82 -6.99 -9.59
C ILE A 25 -8.59 -6.28 -9.02
N TRP A 26 -7.90 -5.47 -9.83
CA TRP A 26 -6.71 -4.74 -9.39
C TRP A 26 -7.00 -3.52 -8.50
N THR A 27 -8.17 -2.91 -8.61
CA THR A 27 -8.54 -1.72 -7.81
C THR A 27 -9.21 -2.06 -6.48
N ILE A 28 -9.82 -3.24 -6.37
CA ILE A 28 -10.47 -3.71 -5.14
C ILE A 28 -9.53 -3.66 -3.90
N PRO A 29 -8.27 -4.15 -3.94
CA PRO A 29 -7.39 -4.09 -2.78
C PRO A 29 -7.08 -2.66 -2.33
N THR A 30 -6.85 -1.74 -3.28
CA THR A 30 -6.60 -0.32 -2.97
C THR A 30 -7.82 0.35 -2.35
N LEU A 31 -9.01 0.05 -2.87
CA LEU A 31 -10.27 0.51 -2.28
C LEU A 31 -10.46 -0.05 -0.88
N GLY A 32 -10.15 -1.34 -0.67
CA GLY A 32 -10.23 -1.97 0.64
C GLY A 32 -9.29 -1.33 1.65
N ILE A 33 -8.07 -0.96 1.25
CA ILE A 33 -7.12 -0.23 2.10
C ILE A 33 -7.65 1.17 2.42
N LEU A 34 -8.17 1.91 1.43
CA LEU A 34 -8.75 3.25 1.61
C LEU A 34 -9.94 3.23 2.58
N VAL A 35 -10.85 2.27 2.41
CA VAL A 35 -12.02 2.15 3.29
C VAL A 35 -11.58 1.74 4.69
N SER A 36 -10.60 0.84 4.80
CA SER A 36 -10.10 0.40 6.11
C SER A 36 -9.32 1.48 6.86
N SER A 37 -8.58 2.36 6.17
CA SER A 37 -7.85 3.44 6.82
C SER A 37 -8.76 4.48 7.47
N LEU A 38 -10.01 4.59 7.02
CA LEU A 38 -11.04 5.45 7.60
C LEU A 38 -11.84 4.78 8.73
N ARG A 39 -11.51 3.55 9.14
CA ARG A 39 -12.24 2.80 10.18
C ARG A 39 -11.44 2.74 11.47
N ASP A 40 -12.12 2.73 12.60
CA ASP A 40 -11.45 2.49 13.88
C ASP A 40 -11.11 1.01 14.08
N LYS A 41 -10.30 0.74 15.11
CA LYS A 41 -9.81 -0.59 15.45
C LYS A 41 -10.93 -1.61 15.60
N ASP A 42 -11.98 -1.25 16.33
CA ASP A 42 -13.07 -2.16 16.66
C ASP A 42 -13.86 -2.54 15.40
N GLN A 43 -14.08 -1.58 14.49
CA GLN A 43 -14.70 -1.84 13.19
C GLN A 43 -13.83 -2.77 12.32
N ILE A 44 -12.52 -2.52 12.24
CA ILE A 44 -11.60 -3.33 11.43
C ILE A 44 -11.58 -4.79 11.91
N ILE A 45 -11.60 -5.02 13.23
CA ILE A 45 -11.63 -6.36 13.82
C ILE A 45 -13.01 -7.02 13.63
N ALA A 46 -14.09 -6.26 13.76
CA ALA A 46 -15.46 -6.79 13.71
C ALA A 46 -15.89 -7.24 12.31
N SER A 47 -15.44 -6.58 11.25
CA SER A 47 -15.82 -6.97 9.89
C SER A 47 -14.83 -6.54 8.81
N GLY A 48 -14.85 -7.28 7.69
CA GLY A 48 -14.18 -6.87 6.45
C GLY A 48 -14.69 -5.52 5.93
N TRP A 49 -13.84 -4.84 5.15
CA TRP A 49 -14.10 -3.49 4.63
C TRP A 49 -15.34 -3.42 3.72
N TRP A 50 -15.70 -4.51 3.06
CA TRP A 50 -16.91 -4.60 2.23
C TRP A 50 -18.21 -4.46 3.02
N ASN A 51 -18.18 -4.69 4.34
CA ASN A 51 -19.30 -4.49 5.26
C ASN A 51 -19.23 -3.16 6.03
N SER A 52 -18.33 -2.25 5.65
CA SER A 52 -18.07 -1.00 6.40
C SER A 52 -19.26 -0.04 6.50
N PHE A 53 -20.27 -0.16 5.63
CA PHE A 53 -21.50 0.63 5.67
C PHE A 53 -22.65 -0.07 6.41
N ALA A 54 -22.45 -1.30 6.86
CA ALA A 54 -23.42 -2.06 7.63
C ALA A 54 -23.04 -2.08 9.12
N SER A 55 -24.04 -2.27 9.98
CA SER A 55 -23.76 -2.51 11.40
C SER A 55 -22.96 -3.79 11.57
N SER A 56 -21.93 -3.73 12.39
CA SER A 56 -21.07 -4.86 12.72
C SER A 56 -21.42 -5.40 14.11
N SER A 57 -21.21 -6.70 14.33
CA SER A 57 -21.36 -7.29 15.67
C SER A 57 -20.04 -7.13 16.42
N GLN A 58 -20.06 -6.43 17.55
CA GLN A 58 -18.90 -6.24 18.42
C GLN A 58 -19.11 -6.94 19.75
N THR A 59 -18.09 -7.65 20.23
CA THR A 59 -18.14 -8.29 21.54
C THR A 59 -17.70 -7.28 22.60
N GLU A 60 -18.64 -6.87 23.44
CA GLU A 60 -18.42 -5.97 24.56
C GLU A 60 -18.43 -6.76 25.88
N ALA A 61 -17.87 -6.17 26.94
CA ALA A 61 -17.93 -6.72 28.29
C ALA A 61 -18.54 -5.68 29.24
N GLY A 62 -19.62 -6.07 29.92
CA GLY A 62 -20.25 -5.30 30.98
C GLY A 62 -20.09 -5.97 32.34
N ARG A 63 -20.48 -5.25 33.39
CA ARG A 63 -20.61 -5.79 34.74
C ARG A 63 -22.00 -5.50 35.25
N LEU A 64 -22.69 -6.53 35.73
CA LEU A 64 -24.00 -6.40 36.35
C LEU A 64 -23.87 -5.64 37.69
N PRO A 65 -24.97 -5.07 38.22
CA PRO A 65 -24.99 -4.49 39.56
C PRO A 65 -24.52 -5.47 40.64
N ALA A 66 -23.98 -4.92 41.73
CA ALA A 66 -23.54 -5.71 42.89
C ALA A 66 -24.74 -6.29 43.67
N ALA A 67 -24.44 -7.15 44.65
CA ALA A 67 -25.45 -7.78 45.50
C ALA A 67 -26.37 -6.77 46.22
N SER A 68 -25.91 -5.54 46.48
CA SER A 68 -26.70 -4.47 47.09
C SER A 68 -27.93 -4.04 46.25
N ALA A 69 -27.94 -4.32 44.95
CA ALA A 69 -29.05 -4.02 44.05
C ALA A 69 -30.09 -5.16 43.95
N GLN A 70 -29.91 -6.25 44.71
CA GLN A 70 -30.83 -7.39 44.65
C GLN A 70 -32.19 -7.07 45.29
N THR A 71 -33.24 -7.65 44.73
CA THR A 71 -34.61 -7.62 45.26
C THR A 71 -35.11 -9.06 45.42
N GLN A 72 -36.06 -9.29 46.33
CA GLN A 72 -36.73 -10.58 46.41
C GLN A 72 -38.00 -10.55 45.56
N LYS A 73 -38.12 -11.50 44.62
CA LYS A 73 -39.32 -11.75 43.82
C LYS A 73 -39.57 -13.25 43.75
N ASP A 74 -40.80 -13.68 44.01
CA ASP A 74 -41.21 -15.10 43.92
C ASP A 74 -40.30 -16.09 44.67
N GLY A 75 -39.83 -15.69 45.86
CA GLY A 75 -38.95 -16.52 46.70
C GLY A 75 -37.50 -16.64 46.21
N LYS A 76 -37.11 -15.87 45.19
CA LYS A 76 -35.74 -15.81 44.65
C LYS A 76 -35.15 -14.41 44.83
N TYR A 77 -33.82 -14.35 44.89
CA TYR A 77 -33.07 -13.11 44.82
C TYR A 77 -32.83 -12.77 43.35
N VAL A 78 -33.19 -11.56 42.94
CA VAL A 78 -33.17 -11.12 41.54
C VAL A 78 -32.49 -9.75 41.42
N ILE A 79 -31.59 -9.64 40.44
CA ILE A 79 -30.98 -8.39 39.99
C ILE A 79 -31.42 -8.16 38.54
N GLU A 80 -32.06 -7.02 38.29
CA GLU A 80 -32.54 -6.62 36.97
C GLU A 80 -31.92 -5.29 36.56
N GLY A 81 -31.81 -5.06 35.26
CA GLY A 81 -31.32 -3.80 34.73
C GLY A 81 -31.10 -3.86 33.23
N ASN A 82 -30.33 -2.92 32.70
CA ASN A 82 -29.92 -2.90 31.30
C ASN A 82 -28.38 -2.87 31.20
N VAL A 83 -27.79 -3.74 30.38
CA VAL A 83 -26.32 -3.84 30.22
C VAL A 83 -25.70 -2.62 29.54
N PHE A 84 -26.51 -1.78 28.88
CA PHE A 84 -26.08 -0.55 28.24
C PHE A 84 -26.25 0.71 29.11
N GLY A 85 -26.87 0.60 30.30
CA GLY A 85 -27.30 1.75 31.10
C GLY A 85 -28.46 2.52 30.46
N ASP A 86 -28.71 3.74 30.94
CA ASP A 86 -29.78 4.61 30.44
C ASP A 86 -29.40 5.22 29.08
N GLY A 87 -29.93 4.68 27.97
CA GLY A 87 -30.06 5.44 26.71
C GLY A 87 -29.48 4.84 25.43
N ALA A 88 -28.82 3.68 25.42
CA ALA A 88 -28.32 3.11 24.16
C ALA A 88 -29.29 2.09 23.54
N LYS A 89 -29.83 2.39 22.36
CA LYS A 89 -30.60 1.45 21.54
C LYS A 89 -29.66 0.62 20.66
N ARG A 90 -29.04 -0.41 21.24
CA ARG A 90 -28.22 -1.40 20.52
C ARG A 90 -28.86 -2.78 20.67
N ALA A 91 -28.78 -3.60 19.62
CA ALA A 91 -29.32 -4.95 19.66
C ALA A 91 -28.25 -5.94 20.12
N ILE A 92 -28.60 -6.83 21.04
CA ILE A 92 -27.75 -7.95 21.46
C ILE A 92 -28.19 -9.21 20.71
N SER A 93 -27.24 -9.90 20.08
CA SER A 93 -27.50 -11.17 19.38
C SER A 93 -27.18 -12.39 20.25
N ALA A 94 -26.15 -12.30 21.09
CA ALA A 94 -25.68 -13.37 21.97
C ALA A 94 -24.95 -12.81 23.19
N PHE A 95 -24.81 -13.61 24.23
CA PHE A 95 -24.09 -13.27 25.45
C PHE A 95 -23.36 -14.48 26.06
N GLY A 96 -22.51 -14.22 27.04
CA GLY A 96 -21.73 -15.22 27.76
C GLY A 96 -21.21 -14.68 29.07
N THR A 97 -20.79 -15.55 29.98
CA THR A 97 -20.27 -15.16 31.31
C THR A 97 -18.76 -15.33 31.45
N LYS A 98 -18.10 -15.91 30.43
CA LYS A 98 -16.65 -16.14 30.40
C LYS A 98 -16.05 -15.47 29.18
N ALA A 99 -14.86 -14.89 29.33
CA ALA A 99 -14.14 -14.25 28.22
C ALA A 99 -13.82 -15.23 27.07
N ALA A 100 -13.59 -16.50 27.41
CA ALA A 100 -13.30 -17.55 26.44
C ALA A 100 -14.54 -18.00 25.63
N ALA A 101 -15.75 -17.68 26.09
CA ALA A 101 -17.01 -18.04 25.44
C ALA A 101 -18.02 -16.88 25.55
N PRO A 102 -17.74 -15.73 24.92
CA PRO A 102 -18.50 -14.49 25.14
C PRO A 102 -19.88 -14.47 24.48
N THR A 103 -20.14 -15.42 23.58
CA THR A 103 -21.39 -15.56 22.80
C THR A 103 -22.00 -16.96 22.94
N GLN A 104 -21.74 -17.62 24.08
CA GLN A 104 -22.19 -18.99 24.35
C GLN A 104 -23.72 -19.15 24.28
N TYR A 105 -24.47 -18.14 24.69
CA TYR A 105 -25.92 -18.17 24.81
C TYR A 105 -26.55 -17.16 23.85
N LYS A 106 -27.67 -17.51 23.22
CA LYS A 106 -28.43 -16.56 22.37
C LYS A 106 -29.16 -15.55 23.24
N ALA A 107 -29.28 -14.31 22.76
CA ALA A 107 -30.08 -13.31 23.46
C ALA A 107 -31.52 -13.81 23.68
N GLY A 108 -32.08 -13.54 24.86
CA GLY A 108 -33.40 -14.02 25.30
C GLY A 108 -33.42 -15.43 25.88
N THR A 109 -32.29 -16.15 25.89
CA THR A 109 -32.21 -17.47 26.55
C THR A 109 -31.68 -17.36 27.97
N ALA A 110 -32.21 -18.19 28.88
CA ALA A 110 -31.73 -18.28 30.25
C ALA A 110 -30.48 -19.16 30.30
N ALA A 111 -29.34 -18.58 30.66
CA ALA A 111 -28.09 -19.30 30.91
C ALA A 111 -28.09 -19.84 32.33
N ASP A 112 -27.74 -21.11 32.50
CA ASP A 112 -27.47 -21.72 33.80
C ASP A 112 -26.01 -21.47 34.20
N LEU A 113 -25.80 -20.86 35.36
CA LEU A 113 -24.49 -20.53 35.90
C LEU A 113 -24.04 -21.51 37.00
N GLY A 114 -24.85 -22.53 37.31
CA GLY A 114 -24.64 -23.46 38.41
C GLY A 114 -25.30 -22.99 39.71
N ASP A 115 -25.48 -23.91 40.66
CA ASP A 115 -26.07 -23.67 41.98
C ASP A 115 -27.48 -23.02 41.95
N GLY A 116 -28.22 -23.23 40.85
CA GLY A 116 -29.54 -22.66 40.62
C GLY A 116 -29.52 -21.18 40.20
N VAL A 117 -28.34 -20.61 39.96
CA VAL A 117 -28.19 -19.24 39.46
C VAL A 117 -28.43 -19.21 37.95
N SER A 118 -29.32 -18.32 37.51
CA SER A 118 -29.59 -18.15 36.07
C SER A 118 -29.49 -16.70 35.63
N LEU A 119 -28.89 -16.47 34.46
CA LEU A 119 -28.78 -15.17 33.82
C LEU A 119 -29.45 -15.20 32.44
N GLN A 120 -30.40 -14.29 32.22
CA GLN A 120 -30.95 -14.02 30.90
C GLN A 120 -30.57 -12.61 30.47
N VAL A 121 -30.08 -12.45 29.24
CA VAL A 121 -29.84 -11.13 28.61
C VAL A 121 -30.67 -11.08 27.33
N ASN A 122 -31.56 -10.11 27.22
CA ASN A 122 -32.47 -9.92 26.09
C ASN A 122 -31.84 -9.09 24.97
N ALA A 123 -32.48 -9.12 23.80
CA ALA A 123 -31.98 -8.42 22.60
C ALA A 123 -31.95 -6.89 22.75
N ASP A 124 -32.76 -6.30 23.63
CA ASP A 124 -32.80 -4.87 23.93
C ASP A 124 -31.82 -4.42 25.03
N GLY A 125 -30.99 -5.35 25.53
CA GLY A 125 -30.03 -5.10 26.59
C GLY A 125 -30.57 -5.29 28.01
N THR A 126 -31.87 -5.52 28.18
CA THR A 126 -32.43 -5.86 29.50
C THR A 126 -31.90 -7.21 29.96
N PHE A 127 -31.63 -7.35 31.25
CA PHE A 127 -31.17 -8.61 31.83
C PHE A 127 -31.89 -8.92 33.14
N VAL A 128 -31.94 -10.21 33.46
CA VAL A 128 -32.44 -10.74 34.73
C VAL A 128 -31.43 -11.79 35.22
N LEU A 129 -30.83 -11.52 36.37
CA LEU A 129 -30.01 -12.47 37.11
C LEU A 129 -30.82 -12.95 38.32
N SER A 130 -31.00 -14.26 38.46
CA SER A 130 -31.79 -14.87 39.53
C SER A 130 -31.02 -15.95 40.27
N SER A 131 -31.26 -16.09 41.57
CA SER A 131 -30.62 -17.10 42.42
C SER A 131 -31.57 -17.54 43.55
N PRO A 132 -31.56 -18.82 43.95
CA PRO A 132 -32.27 -19.29 45.14
C PRO A 132 -31.62 -18.80 46.45
N LYS A 133 -30.34 -18.41 46.42
CA LYS A 133 -29.59 -17.85 47.56
C LYS A 133 -29.30 -16.37 47.35
N ALA A 134 -29.15 -15.61 48.43
CA ALA A 134 -28.76 -14.21 48.36
C ALA A 134 -27.42 -14.07 47.62
N PHE A 135 -27.31 -13.06 46.74
CA PHE A 135 -26.02 -12.71 46.16
C PHE A 135 -25.15 -12.07 47.25
N GLU A 136 -23.85 -12.33 47.19
CA GLU A 136 -22.86 -11.78 48.12
C GLU A 136 -21.72 -11.08 47.35
N GLY A 137 -21.14 -10.05 47.95
CA GLY A 137 -19.97 -9.34 47.43
C GLY A 137 -20.26 -8.01 46.73
N ASP A 138 -19.23 -7.16 46.72
CA ASP A 138 -19.30 -5.76 46.25
C ASP A 138 -19.18 -5.61 44.74
N ARG A 139 -18.99 -6.74 44.03
CA ARG A 139 -18.61 -6.77 42.62
C ARG A 139 -19.57 -7.67 41.87
N GLY A 140 -20.46 -7.09 41.08
CA GLY A 140 -21.42 -7.84 40.28
C GLY A 140 -20.79 -8.71 39.19
N GLN A 141 -21.57 -9.66 38.69
CA GLN A 141 -21.16 -10.65 37.68
C GLN A 141 -20.69 -9.97 36.40
N ARG A 142 -19.58 -10.44 35.81
CA ARG A 142 -19.13 -9.97 34.50
C ARG A 142 -19.90 -10.69 33.40
N VAL A 143 -20.38 -9.95 32.42
CA VAL A 143 -21.12 -10.47 31.26
C VAL A 143 -20.46 -9.97 29.98
N TYR A 144 -20.40 -10.80 28.98
CA TYR A 144 -19.94 -10.49 27.64
C TYR A 144 -21.12 -10.58 26.70
N TYR A 145 -21.22 -9.69 25.71
CA TYR A 145 -22.35 -9.68 24.79
C TYR A 145 -21.94 -9.17 23.41
N ALA A 146 -22.52 -9.77 22.39
CA ALA A 146 -22.37 -9.37 20.99
C ALA A 146 -23.43 -8.31 20.65
N SER A 147 -23.02 -7.03 20.69
CA SER A 147 -23.87 -5.89 20.41
C SER A 147 -23.76 -5.48 18.93
N SER A 148 -24.83 -4.94 18.36
CA SER A 148 -24.78 -4.26 17.06
C SER A 148 -24.17 -2.87 17.23
N ALA A 149 -23.03 -2.63 16.60
CA ALA A 149 -22.41 -1.31 16.50
C ALA A 149 -22.68 -0.71 15.11
N PRO A 150 -23.19 0.53 15.02
CA PRO A 150 -23.36 1.21 13.74
C PRO A 150 -22.01 1.42 13.03
N PRO A 151 -22.01 1.59 11.70
CA PRO A 151 -20.79 1.92 10.97
C PRO A 151 -20.22 3.25 11.48
N LYS A 152 -18.91 3.27 11.73
CA LYS A 152 -18.19 4.45 12.24
C LYS A 152 -16.95 4.68 11.41
N PHE A 153 -16.80 5.91 10.94
CA PHE A 153 -15.63 6.38 10.20
C PHE A 153 -14.90 7.44 11.02
N THR A 154 -13.58 7.48 10.90
CA THR A 154 -12.70 8.42 11.62
C THR A 154 -11.50 8.80 10.76
N THR A 155 -10.99 9.99 10.98
CA THR A 155 -9.71 10.48 10.44
C THR A 155 -8.59 10.48 11.48
N GLU A 156 -8.89 10.14 12.73
CA GLU A 156 -7.94 10.15 13.85
C GLU A 156 -6.71 9.28 13.58
N ASN A 157 -6.88 8.17 12.86
CA ASN A 157 -5.77 7.32 12.46
C ASN A 157 -4.74 8.08 11.62
N TYR A 158 -5.18 8.95 10.71
CA TYR A 158 -4.29 9.75 9.88
C TYR A 158 -3.50 10.75 10.72
N GLU A 159 -4.15 11.40 11.68
CA GLU A 159 -3.49 12.29 12.63
C GLU A 159 -2.42 11.52 13.44
N ASN A 160 -2.79 10.35 13.97
CA ASN A 160 -1.90 9.48 14.72
C ASN A 160 -0.68 9.01 13.93
N VAL A 161 -0.83 8.75 12.62
CA VAL A 161 0.30 8.36 11.76
C VAL A 161 1.10 9.57 11.31
N LEU A 162 0.47 10.60 10.76
CA LEU A 162 1.15 11.76 10.16
C LEU A 162 1.90 12.61 11.20
N LEU A 163 1.36 12.71 12.42
CA LEU A 163 2.01 13.44 13.52
C LEU A 163 2.97 12.56 14.34
N SER A 164 3.10 11.27 14.01
CA SER A 164 4.07 10.40 14.69
C SER A 164 5.49 10.90 14.45
N GLN A 165 6.31 10.84 15.50
CA GLN A 165 7.70 11.26 15.46
C GLN A 165 8.44 10.59 14.28
N GLY A 166 9.18 11.40 13.52
CA GLY A 166 10.01 10.94 12.41
C GLY A 166 9.30 10.79 11.06
N ILE A 167 7.96 10.83 10.99
CA ILE A 167 7.23 10.63 9.71
C ILE A 167 7.44 11.75 8.71
N GLY A 168 7.34 13.02 9.12
CA GLY A 168 7.60 14.14 8.23
C GLY A 168 9.04 14.12 7.67
N ARG A 169 10.02 13.74 8.50
CA ARG A 169 11.41 13.60 8.08
C ARG A 169 11.61 12.42 7.13
N SER A 170 11.03 11.26 7.43
CA SER A 170 11.16 10.07 6.60
C SER A 170 10.48 10.24 5.23
N PHE A 171 9.41 11.03 5.16
CA PHE A 171 8.81 11.47 3.91
C PHE A 171 9.79 12.32 3.07
N MET A 172 10.47 13.29 3.68
CA MET A 172 11.49 14.09 2.99
C MET A 172 12.70 13.25 2.56
N ASN A 173 13.13 12.30 3.39
CA ASN A 173 14.19 11.37 3.06
C ASN A 173 13.79 10.50 1.85
N SER A 174 12.55 9.97 1.83
CA SER A 174 12.00 9.24 0.69
C SER A 174 12.00 10.06 -0.60
N LEU A 175 11.62 11.35 -0.56
CA LEU A 175 11.71 12.24 -1.72
C LEU A 175 13.16 12.48 -2.15
N THR A 176 14.05 12.69 -1.19
CA THR A 176 15.50 12.88 -1.40
C THR A 176 16.15 11.65 -2.04
N VAL A 177 15.64 10.45 -1.77
CA VAL A 177 16.05 9.22 -2.45
C VAL A 177 15.40 9.12 -3.83
N THR A 178 14.07 9.23 -3.88
CA THR A 178 13.26 8.85 -5.05
C THR A 178 13.47 9.78 -6.24
N ILE A 179 13.52 11.10 -6.01
CA ILE A 179 13.64 12.08 -7.11
C ILE A 179 14.98 11.91 -7.85
N PRO A 180 16.16 11.96 -7.18
CA PRO A 180 17.43 11.77 -7.86
C PRO A 180 17.58 10.36 -8.46
N ALA A 181 17.16 9.31 -7.75
CA ALA A 181 17.19 7.94 -8.26
C ALA A 181 16.25 7.71 -9.46
N THR A 182 15.32 8.62 -9.72
CA THR A 182 14.49 8.63 -10.94
C THR A 182 15.18 9.40 -12.07
N VAL A 183 15.68 10.59 -11.77
CA VAL A 183 16.23 11.52 -12.77
C VAL A 183 17.60 11.07 -13.29
N ILE A 184 18.51 10.64 -12.40
CA ILE A 184 19.89 10.29 -12.76
C ILE A 184 19.94 9.18 -13.82
N PRO A 185 19.28 8.01 -13.65
CA PRO A 185 19.30 6.96 -14.66
C PRO A 185 18.64 7.39 -15.98
N ILE A 186 17.61 8.27 -15.96
CA ILE A 186 17.03 8.80 -17.20
C ILE A 186 18.06 9.60 -17.99
N LEU A 187 18.78 10.51 -17.34
CA LEU A 187 19.76 11.36 -18.00
C LEU A 187 20.85 10.52 -18.66
N ILE A 188 21.41 9.56 -17.90
CA ILE A 188 22.46 8.67 -18.40
C ILE A 188 21.93 7.76 -19.52
N ALA A 189 20.75 7.16 -19.32
CA ALA A 189 20.18 6.24 -20.27
C ALA A 189 19.74 6.90 -21.58
N ALA A 190 19.27 8.15 -21.54
CA ALA A 190 18.89 8.88 -22.75
C ALA A 190 20.09 9.08 -23.69
N PHE A 191 21.24 9.49 -23.15
CA PHE A 191 22.49 9.60 -23.92
C PHE A 191 22.96 8.24 -24.45
N ALA A 192 23.00 7.22 -23.58
CA ALA A 192 23.42 5.88 -23.97
C ALA A 192 22.49 5.28 -25.04
N ALA A 193 21.18 5.47 -24.91
CA ALA A 193 20.19 4.98 -25.86
C ALA A 193 20.32 5.66 -27.23
N TYR A 194 20.55 6.98 -27.27
CA TYR A 194 20.83 7.70 -28.52
C TYR A 194 22.06 7.12 -29.24
N ALA A 195 23.18 7.01 -28.51
CA ALA A 195 24.42 6.47 -29.07
C ALA A 195 24.23 5.03 -29.58
N LEU A 196 23.58 4.17 -28.79
CA LEU A 196 23.33 2.78 -29.12
C LEU A 196 22.25 2.57 -30.18
N ALA A 197 21.42 3.58 -30.46
CA ALA A 197 20.45 3.55 -31.54
C ALA A 197 21.09 4.00 -32.86
N TRP A 198 21.81 5.13 -32.88
CA TRP A 198 22.13 5.81 -34.13
C TRP A 198 23.61 6.09 -34.40
N MET A 199 24.49 5.98 -33.40
CA MET A 199 25.93 6.11 -33.62
C MET A 199 26.55 4.77 -34.03
N ARG A 200 27.60 4.83 -34.86
CA ARG A 200 28.37 3.64 -35.28
C ARG A 200 29.75 3.72 -34.64
N PHE A 201 30.09 2.70 -33.85
CA PHE A 201 31.39 2.61 -33.17
C PHE A 201 31.70 1.13 -32.86
N PRO A 202 32.99 0.76 -32.73
CA PRO A 202 33.38 -0.62 -32.45
C PRO A 202 32.85 -1.10 -31.09
N GLY A 203 32.46 -2.37 -30.98
CA GLY A 203 31.96 -2.96 -29.72
C GLY A 203 30.48 -2.66 -29.38
N ARG A 204 29.76 -1.88 -30.20
CA ARG A 204 28.34 -1.54 -29.98
C ARG A 204 27.45 -2.76 -29.73
N ALA A 205 27.61 -3.84 -30.51
CA ALA A 205 26.79 -5.05 -30.36
C ALA A 205 27.06 -5.76 -29.02
N LEU A 206 28.32 -5.82 -28.59
CA LEU A 206 28.71 -6.40 -27.31
C LEU A 206 28.14 -5.59 -26.14
N LEU A 207 28.20 -4.26 -26.19
CA LEU A 207 27.59 -3.40 -25.16
C LEU A 207 26.08 -3.63 -25.04
N ILE A 208 25.37 -3.74 -26.17
CA ILE A 208 23.94 -4.07 -26.16
C ILE A 208 23.71 -5.44 -25.52
N ALA A 209 24.50 -6.45 -25.87
CA ALA A 209 24.40 -7.79 -25.28
C ALA A 209 24.65 -7.79 -23.76
N VAL A 210 25.66 -7.05 -23.30
CA VAL A 210 25.96 -6.89 -21.86
C VAL A 210 24.80 -6.19 -21.13
N ILE A 211 24.28 -5.10 -21.69
CA ILE A 211 23.13 -4.37 -21.10
C ILE A 211 21.91 -5.29 -20.98
N ILE A 212 21.61 -6.08 -22.02
CA ILE A 212 20.52 -7.06 -21.96
C ILE A 212 20.81 -8.16 -20.95
N GLY A 213 22.05 -8.66 -20.88
CA GLY A 213 22.47 -9.66 -19.89
C GLY A 213 22.32 -9.16 -18.45
N LEU A 214 22.57 -7.87 -18.19
CA LEU A 214 22.40 -7.24 -16.88
C LEU A 214 20.92 -7.21 -16.41
N LEU A 215 19.94 -7.28 -17.32
CA LEU A 215 18.52 -7.40 -16.95
C LEU A 215 18.20 -8.72 -16.24
N VAL A 216 19.00 -9.75 -16.45
CA VAL A 216 18.80 -11.09 -15.88
C VAL A 216 19.37 -11.18 -14.47
N VAL A 217 20.22 -10.23 -14.06
CA VAL A 217 20.90 -10.26 -12.76
C VAL A 217 19.88 -10.04 -11.64
N PRO A 218 19.72 -11.01 -10.71
CA PRO A 218 18.80 -10.84 -9.60
C PRO A 218 19.33 -9.79 -8.61
N LEU A 219 18.54 -8.75 -8.41
CA LEU A 219 18.88 -7.63 -7.52
C LEU A 219 19.34 -8.13 -6.15
N GLN A 220 18.58 -9.03 -5.52
CA GLN A 220 18.82 -9.51 -4.15
C GLN A 220 20.19 -10.19 -3.99
N MET A 221 20.65 -10.96 -4.98
CA MET A 221 21.94 -11.65 -4.92
C MET A 221 23.13 -10.69 -5.06
N SER A 222 22.92 -9.56 -5.72
CA SER A 222 23.97 -8.58 -6.02
C SER A 222 24.13 -7.50 -4.95
N LEU A 223 23.15 -7.32 -4.03
CA LEU A 223 23.16 -6.25 -3.03
C LEU A 223 24.40 -6.27 -2.13
N ILE A 224 24.73 -7.42 -1.52
CA ILE A 224 25.87 -7.51 -0.60
C ILE A 224 27.21 -7.30 -1.33
N PRO A 225 27.48 -7.97 -2.48
CA PRO A 225 28.68 -7.67 -3.27
C PRO A 225 28.81 -6.20 -3.65
N LEU A 226 27.73 -5.56 -4.12
CA LEU A 226 27.75 -4.15 -4.52
C LEU A 226 27.95 -3.22 -3.32
N LEU A 227 27.36 -3.52 -2.15
CA LEU A 227 27.60 -2.74 -0.94
C LEU A 227 29.07 -2.84 -0.51
N LYS A 228 29.68 -4.03 -0.57
CA LYS A 228 31.11 -4.21 -0.28
C LYS A 228 31.98 -3.41 -1.25
N LEU A 229 31.67 -3.45 -2.55
CA LEU A 229 32.37 -2.66 -3.57
C LEU A 229 32.22 -1.15 -3.30
N TYR A 230 31.00 -0.69 -3.07
CA TYR A 230 30.71 0.71 -2.75
C TYR A 230 31.48 1.20 -1.52
N ASN A 231 31.47 0.43 -0.43
CA ASN A 231 32.19 0.78 0.79
C ASN A 231 33.72 0.79 0.58
N GLY A 232 34.25 -0.15 -0.23
CA GLY A 232 35.66 -0.18 -0.59
C GLY A 232 36.09 1.07 -1.37
N VAL A 233 35.32 1.44 -2.39
CA VAL A 233 35.53 2.68 -3.16
C VAL A 233 35.34 3.92 -2.27
N GLY A 234 34.30 3.94 -1.45
CA GLY A 234 34.02 5.05 -0.53
C GLY A 234 35.16 5.28 0.46
N THR A 235 35.74 4.21 1.01
CA THR A 235 36.90 4.30 1.92
C THR A 235 38.10 4.94 1.22
N PHE A 236 38.33 4.62 -0.07
CA PHE A 236 39.41 5.23 -0.86
C PHE A 236 39.20 6.74 -1.07
N PHE A 237 37.97 7.19 -1.27
CA PHE A 237 37.62 8.61 -1.48
C PHE A 237 37.21 9.36 -0.19
N GLY A 238 37.29 8.72 0.98
CA GLY A 238 36.85 9.32 2.25
C GLY A 238 35.32 9.51 2.37
N VAL A 239 34.53 8.79 1.58
CA VAL A 239 33.06 8.82 1.62
C VAL A 239 32.55 7.77 2.62
N PRO A 240 31.70 8.15 3.59
CA PRO A 240 31.11 7.21 4.53
C PRO A 240 30.25 6.13 3.86
N SER A 241 30.15 4.97 4.50
CA SER A 241 29.12 3.99 4.15
C SER A 241 27.72 4.54 4.46
N LYS A 242 26.71 4.04 3.75
CA LYS A 242 25.30 4.37 4.02
C LYS A 242 24.97 5.86 3.88
N THR A 243 25.02 6.35 2.65
CA THR A 243 24.75 7.75 2.33
C THR A 243 23.75 7.85 1.18
N TYR A 244 23.16 9.04 0.99
CA TYR A 244 22.30 9.31 -0.16
C TYR A 244 22.98 9.00 -1.50
N LEU A 245 24.28 9.25 -1.62
CA LEU A 245 25.04 8.91 -2.82
C LEU A 245 25.02 7.39 -3.09
N GLY A 246 25.25 6.57 -2.06
CA GLY A 246 25.25 5.12 -2.21
C GLY A 246 23.92 4.57 -2.71
N ILE A 247 22.81 5.04 -2.16
CA ILE A 247 21.47 4.61 -2.58
C ILE A 247 21.07 5.16 -3.96
N TRP A 248 21.50 6.37 -4.33
CA TRP A 248 21.29 6.90 -5.69
C TRP A 248 22.05 6.09 -6.72
N LEU A 249 23.31 5.75 -6.46
CA LEU A 249 24.14 4.93 -7.34
C LEU A 249 23.58 3.51 -7.46
N ALA A 250 23.12 2.91 -6.36
CA ALA A 250 22.50 1.59 -6.38
C ALA A 250 21.25 1.56 -7.29
N HIS A 251 20.29 2.47 -7.05
CA HIS A 251 19.08 2.53 -7.88
C HIS A 251 19.37 2.91 -9.34
N THR A 252 20.38 3.74 -9.58
CA THR A 252 20.84 4.06 -10.93
C THR A 252 21.40 2.82 -11.62
N GLY A 253 22.32 2.10 -10.97
CA GLY A 253 22.96 0.92 -11.53
C GLY A 253 21.97 -0.18 -11.91
N PHE A 254 20.96 -0.43 -11.07
CA PHE A 254 19.91 -1.40 -11.36
C PHE A 254 18.88 -0.91 -12.37
N GLY A 255 18.54 0.39 -12.36
CA GLY A 255 17.58 0.97 -13.28
C GLY A 255 18.12 1.14 -14.71
N LEU A 256 19.43 1.36 -14.86
CA LEU A 256 20.08 1.67 -16.13
C LEU A 256 19.87 0.63 -17.23
N PRO A 257 20.05 -0.69 -17.00
CA PRO A 257 19.84 -1.67 -18.05
C PRO A 257 18.45 -1.60 -18.68
N PHE A 258 17.41 -1.48 -17.85
CA PHE A 258 16.03 -1.37 -18.32
C PHE A 258 15.77 -0.03 -19.01
N ALA A 259 16.28 1.07 -18.43
CA ALA A 259 16.19 2.41 -19.01
C ALA A 259 16.79 2.45 -20.42
N ILE A 260 18.02 1.97 -20.57
CA ILE A 260 18.75 1.99 -21.85
C ILE A 260 18.04 1.10 -22.87
N TYR A 261 17.63 -0.11 -22.47
CA TYR A 261 16.90 -1.03 -23.35
C TYR A 261 15.60 -0.40 -23.88
N LEU A 262 14.77 0.14 -22.98
CA LEU A 262 13.48 0.73 -23.31
C LEU A 262 13.65 1.97 -24.20
N LEU A 263 14.49 2.92 -23.78
CA LEU A 263 14.72 4.16 -24.51
C LEU A 263 15.35 3.90 -25.89
N ARG A 264 16.31 2.96 -25.98
CA ARG A 264 16.92 2.59 -27.26
C ARG A 264 15.89 2.02 -28.21
N SER A 265 15.02 1.12 -27.72
CA SER A 265 13.97 0.50 -28.52
C SER A 265 13.04 1.56 -29.14
N TYR A 266 12.64 2.55 -28.34
CA TYR A 266 11.81 3.66 -28.78
C TYR A 266 12.55 4.61 -29.75
N ILE A 267 13.75 5.09 -29.38
CA ILE A 267 14.55 6.02 -30.19
C ILE A 267 14.88 5.42 -31.55
N ALA A 268 15.20 4.13 -31.61
CA ALA A 268 15.46 3.43 -32.86
C ALA A 268 14.26 3.42 -33.84
N GLY A 269 13.04 3.61 -33.32
CA GLY A 269 11.80 3.66 -34.11
C GLY A 269 11.40 5.05 -34.62
N LEU A 270 12.08 6.12 -34.19
CA LEU A 270 11.82 7.48 -34.68
C LEU A 270 12.17 7.60 -36.18
N PRO A 271 11.50 8.49 -36.94
CA PRO A 271 11.77 8.69 -38.37
C PRO A 271 13.21 9.11 -38.61
N ARG A 272 13.95 8.34 -39.42
CA ARG A 272 15.38 8.60 -39.67
C ARG A 272 15.59 9.84 -40.53
N GLU A 273 14.64 10.11 -41.41
CA GLU A 273 14.67 11.16 -42.41
C GLU A 273 14.80 12.55 -41.77
N ILE A 274 14.15 12.75 -40.61
CA ILE A 274 14.24 14.01 -39.83
C ILE A 274 15.67 14.26 -39.35
N MET A 275 16.36 13.20 -38.93
CA MET A 275 17.70 13.28 -38.36
C MET A 275 18.76 13.40 -39.43
N GLU A 276 18.57 12.70 -40.55
CA GLU A 276 19.42 12.81 -41.74
C GLU A 276 19.33 14.21 -42.33
N SER A 277 18.12 14.79 -42.42
CA SER A 277 17.92 16.17 -42.86
C SER A 277 18.64 17.17 -41.94
N ALA A 278 18.49 17.02 -40.62
CA ALA A 278 19.19 17.87 -39.66
C ALA A 278 20.73 17.77 -39.77
N ARG A 279 21.28 16.58 -40.08
CA ARG A 279 22.71 16.40 -40.35
C ARG A 279 23.14 17.07 -41.64
N ILE A 280 22.32 17.03 -42.69
CA ILE A 280 22.56 17.74 -43.95
C ILE A 280 22.59 19.25 -43.71
N ASP A 281 21.73 19.75 -42.82
CA ASP A 281 21.70 21.16 -42.37
C ASP A 281 22.86 21.52 -41.41
N GLY A 282 23.78 20.60 -41.15
CA GLY A 282 24.99 20.83 -40.34
C GLY A 282 24.80 20.71 -38.82
N ALA A 283 23.64 20.22 -38.35
CA ALA A 283 23.41 20.03 -36.92
C ALA A 283 24.32 18.92 -36.34
N SER A 284 24.92 19.20 -35.18
CA SER A 284 25.73 18.21 -34.45
C SER A 284 24.87 17.12 -33.80
N ASP A 285 25.44 15.95 -33.51
CA ASP A 285 24.72 14.87 -32.80
C ASP A 285 24.14 15.33 -31.45
N PHE A 286 24.82 16.23 -30.75
CA PHE A 286 24.31 16.80 -29.49
C PHE A 286 23.07 17.69 -29.72
N GLU A 287 23.09 18.54 -30.75
CA GLU A 287 21.93 19.37 -31.10
C GLU A 287 20.75 18.54 -31.56
N ILE A 288 21.01 17.54 -32.40
CA ILE A 288 20.05 16.54 -32.86
C ILE A 288 19.42 15.83 -31.67
N PHE A 289 20.22 15.39 -30.70
CA PHE A 289 19.74 14.77 -29.48
C PHE A 289 18.84 15.70 -28.65
N VAL A 290 19.32 16.90 -28.31
CA VAL A 290 18.59 17.82 -27.40
C VAL A 290 17.37 18.44 -28.07
N LYS A 291 17.46 18.88 -29.32
CA LYS A 291 16.41 19.65 -30.01
C LYS A 291 15.36 18.76 -30.68
N ILE A 292 15.70 17.52 -31.04
CA ILE A 292 14.80 16.63 -31.81
C ILE A 292 14.49 15.35 -31.05
N VAL A 293 15.51 14.54 -30.72
CA VAL A 293 15.28 13.20 -30.13
C VAL A 293 14.65 13.28 -28.75
N LEU A 294 15.16 14.13 -27.87
CA LEU A 294 14.71 14.23 -26.50
C LEU A 294 13.22 14.67 -26.42
N PRO A 295 12.76 15.72 -27.14
CA PRO A 295 11.33 16.06 -27.20
C PRO A 295 10.45 14.94 -27.76
N LEU A 296 10.87 14.28 -28.84
CA LEU A 296 10.12 13.17 -29.44
C LEU A 296 10.07 11.93 -28.52
N SER A 297 11.05 11.80 -27.64
CA SER A 297 11.17 10.71 -26.67
C SER A 297 10.49 11.01 -25.34
N PHE A 298 9.91 12.20 -25.16
CA PHE A 298 9.21 12.57 -23.92
C PHE A 298 8.18 11.52 -23.43
N PRO A 299 7.36 10.89 -24.31
CA PRO A 299 6.41 9.86 -23.87
C PRO A 299 7.08 8.62 -23.24
N VAL A 300 8.20 8.15 -23.80
CA VAL A 300 8.92 6.99 -23.25
C VAL A 300 9.73 7.37 -22.00
N LEU A 301 10.27 8.60 -21.94
CA LEU A 301 10.94 9.12 -20.75
C LEU A 301 9.98 9.23 -19.57
N ALA A 302 8.77 9.76 -19.80
CA ALA A 302 7.71 9.82 -18.79
C ALA A 302 7.29 8.41 -18.34
N SER A 303 7.17 7.46 -19.27
CA SER A 303 6.87 6.06 -18.95
C SER A 303 7.92 5.45 -18.03
N PHE A 304 9.20 5.59 -18.37
CA PHE A 304 10.28 5.10 -17.52
C PHE A 304 10.32 5.81 -16.16
N ALA A 305 10.12 7.13 -16.14
CA ALA A 305 10.09 7.92 -14.90
C ALA A 305 9.02 7.41 -13.93
N ILE A 306 7.82 7.07 -14.43
CA ILE A 306 6.77 6.47 -13.61
C ILE A 306 7.26 5.14 -13.02
N PHE A 307 7.76 4.22 -13.83
CA PHE A 307 8.21 2.91 -13.34
C PHE A 307 9.35 3.01 -12.33
N GLN A 308 10.35 3.85 -12.62
CA GLN A 308 11.50 4.06 -11.75
C GLN A 308 11.08 4.73 -10.44
N PHE A 309 10.23 5.76 -10.49
CA PHE A 309 9.70 6.42 -9.30
C PHE A 309 8.92 5.43 -8.43
N LEU A 310 8.01 4.66 -9.02
CA LEU A 310 7.21 3.67 -8.31
C LEU A 310 8.07 2.60 -7.67
N TRP A 311 9.11 2.13 -8.36
CA TRP A 311 10.03 1.15 -7.80
C TRP A 311 10.79 1.73 -6.60
N VAL A 312 11.45 2.88 -6.77
CA VAL A 312 12.28 3.49 -5.71
C VAL A 312 11.44 3.92 -4.50
N TRP A 313 10.26 4.51 -4.73
CA TRP A 313 9.38 4.98 -3.65
C TRP A 313 8.92 3.84 -2.73
N ASN A 314 8.68 2.66 -3.32
CA ASN A 314 8.23 1.48 -2.58
C ASN A 314 9.39 0.63 -2.05
N ASP A 315 10.64 0.92 -2.43
CA ASP A 315 11.77 0.06 -2.08
C ASP A 315 12.16 0.20 -0.60
N LEU A 316 12.05 -0.91 0.11
CA LEU A 316 12.49 -1.04 1.50
C LEU A 316 13.90 -1.62 1.59
N LEU A 317 14.23 -2.58 0.70
CA LEU A 317 15.40 -3.43 0.84
C LEU A 317 16.70 -2.69 0.49
N VAL A 318 16.77 -2.07 -0.69
CA VAL A 318 17.92 -1.26 -1.11
C VAL A 318 18.09 -0.08 -0.17
N ALA A 319 16.99 0.53 0.29
CA ALA A 319 17.02 1.60 1.28
C ALA A 319 17.69 1.18 2.60
N MET A 320 17.27 0.05 3.18
CA MET A 320 17.87 -0.48 4.41
C MET A 320 19.35 -0.86 4.25
N VAL A 321 19.75 -1.34 3.07
CA VAL A 321 21.12 -1.79 2.80
C VAL A 321 22.06 -0.60 2.53
N PHE A 322 21.65 0.37 1.70
CA PHE A 322 22.52 1.44 1.18
C PHE A 322 22.35 2.80 1.87
N LEU A 323 21.29 3.02 2.66
CA LEU A 323 21.08 4.25 3.43
C LEU A 323 20.89 3.95 4.92
N GLY A 324 20.24 2.84 5.25
CA GLY A 324 20.07 2.37 6.63
C GLY A 324 18.80 2.91 7.30
N THR A 325 18.78 2.81 8.63
CA THR A 325 17.61 3.08 9.48
C THR A 325 17.90 4.14 10.55
N ALA A 326 18.97 4.91 10.39
CA ALA A 326 19.28 6.01 11.29
C ALA A 326 18.13 7.04 11.26
N PRO A 327 17.72 7.61 12.42
CA PRO A 327 16.54 8.50 12.49
C PRO A 327 16.60 9.70 11.54
N ASP A 328 17.81 10.10 11.14
CA ASP A 328 18.04 11.21 10.23
C ASP A 328 17.86 10.88 8.76
N GLN A 329 17.92 9.60 8.38
CA GLN A 329 17.99 9.13 6.99
C GLN A 329 16.99 8.01 6.67
N ILE A 330 16.24 7.51 7.65
CA ILE A 330 15.24 6.47 7.44
C ILE A 330 14.17 6.94 6.44
N VAL A 331 13.85 6.08 5.47
CA VAL A 331 12.80 6.33 4.46
C VAL A 331 11.41 6.02 5.01
N LEU A 332 10.38 6.60 4.40
CA LEU A 332 8.97 6.47 4.82
C LEU A 332 8.53 5.01 4.95
N THR A 333 8.84 4.17 3.97
CA THR A 333 8.50 2.73 3.98
C THR A 333 9.09 2.00 5.19
N ALA A 334 10.34 2.30 5.54
CA ALA A 334 11.02 1.74 6.72
C ALA A 334 10.46 2.30 8.03
N GLN A 335 10.18 3.61 8.09
CA GLN A 335 9.60 4.24 9.28
C GLN A 335 8.19 3.69 9.58
N LEU A 336 7.35 3.57 8.56
CA LEU A 336 6.01 2.99 8.71
C LEU A 336 6.07 1.52 9.11
N ASN A 337 7.04 0.75 8.59
CA ASN A 337 7.28 -0.63 9.02
C ASN A 337 7.67 -0.71 10.51
N ALA A 338 8.51 0.21 11.00
CA ALA A 338 8.88 0.28 12.42
C ALA A 338 7.70 0.66 13.34
N LEU A 339 6.75 1.46 12.86
CA LEU A 339 5.51 1.77 13.60
C LEU A 339 4.63 0.52 13.80
N LEU A 340 4.67 -0.43 12.86
CA LEU A 340 3.93 -1.69 12.98
C LEU A 340 4.53 -2.62 14.04
N GLY A 341 5.85 -2.77 14.03
CA GLY A 341 6.56 -3.66 14.95
C GLY A 341 6.52 -3.20 16.41
N SER A 342 6.47 -1.88 16.64
CA SER A 342 6.45 -1.29 17.99
C SER A 342 5.06 -1.22 18.63
N ARG A 343 3.98 -1.25 17.84
CA ARG A 343 2.59 -1.02 18.29
C ARG A 343 1.71 -2.27 18.21
N GLY A 344 2.25 -3.44 18.52
CA GLY A 344 1.58 -4.75 18.41
C GLY A 344 0.08 -4.70 18.73
N GLY A 345 -0.76 -4.87 17.71
CA GLY A 345 -2.22 -4.91 17.85
C GLY A 345 -3.01 -3.69 17.33
N ASN A 346 -2.39 -2.69 16.70
CA ASN A 346 -3.10 -1.51 16.14
C ASN A 346 -3.24 -1.60 14.61
N TRP A 347 -4.18 -2.43 14.15
CA TRP A 347 -4.46 -2.72 12.74
C TRP A 347 -4.91 -1.48 11.93
N GLU A 348 -5.52 -0.51 12.60
CA GLU A 348 -5.91 0.79 12.07
C GLU A 348 -4.70 1.64 11.63
N ILE A 349 -3.55 1.48 12.30
CA ILE A 349 -2.30 2.14 11.92
C ILE A 349 -1.73 1.50 10.65
N LEU A 350 -1.86 0.19 10.50
CA LEU A 350 -1.38 -0.53 9.31
C LEU A 350 -2.08 -0.08 8.04
N THR A 351 -3.40 -0.09 8.05
CA THR A 351 -4.20 0.27 6.88
C THR A 351 -4.01 1.74 6.51
N THR A 352 -3.93 2.62 7.50
CA THR A 352 -3.62 4.05 7.30
C THR A 352 -2.23 4.27 6.75
N SER A 353 -1.21 3.60 7.30
CA SER A 353 0.18 3.67 6.83
C SER A 353 0.32 3.17 5.38
N ALA A 354 -0.35 2.06 5.06
CA ALA A 354 -0.39 1.53 3.70
C ALA A 354 -1.03 2.53 2.73
N PHE A 355 -2.13 3.17 3.13
CA PHE A 355 -2.78 4.18 2.31
C PHE A 355 -1.91 5.44 2.09
N ILE A 356 -1.26 5.93 3.15
CA ILE A 356 -0.31 7.07 3.06
C ILE A 356 0.86 6.73 2.13
N THR A 357 1.30 5.48 2.10
CA THR A 357 2.39 5.06 1.20
C THR A 357 1.96 5.07 -0.27
N ILE A 358 0.74 4.59 -0.57
CA ILE A 358 0.26 4.43 -1.95
C ILE A 358 -0.30 5.72 -2.57
N ILE A 359 -0.73 6.69 -1.76
CA ILE A 359 -1.32 7.94 -2.29
C ILE A 359 -0.34 8.74 -3.14
N VAL A 360 0.95 8.76 -2.78
CA VAL A 360 1.99 9.49 -3.54
C VAL A 360 2.23 8.86 -4.92
N PRO A 361 2.49 7.54 -5.04
CA PRO A 361 2.45 6.80 -6.29
C PRO A 361 1.24 7.10 -7.18
N LEU A 362 0.03 7.12 -6.60
CA LEU A 362 -1.19 7.41 -7.34
C LEU A 362 -1.19 8.83 -7.91
N ILE A 363 -0.82 9.83 -7.10
CA ILE A 363 -0.71 11.22 -7.54
C ILE A 363 0.27 11.34 -8.70
N VAL A 364 1.46 10.73 -8.60
CA VAL A 364 2.48 10.75 -9.65
C VAL A 364 1.97 10.07 -10.92
N PHE A 365 1.37 8.88 -10.78
CA PHE A 365 0.79 8.15 -11.90
C PHE A 365 -0.29 8.97 -12.61
N PHE A 366 -1.30 9.48 -11.89
CA PHE A 366 -2.40 10.24 -12.50
C PHE A 366 -1.94 11.57 -13.11
N SER A 367 -0.88 12.18 -12.58
CA SER A 367 -0.27 13.39 -13.14
C SER A 367 0.47 13.11 -14.46
N LEU A 368 1.08 11.92 -14.59
CA LEU A 368 1.92 11.56 -15.74
C LEU A 368 1.25 10.60 -16.75
N GLN A 369 0.12 9.98 -16.41
CA GLN A 369 -0.56 8.95 -17.22
C GLN A 369 -0.88 9.41 -18.66
N ARG A 370 -1.14 10.72 -18.86
CA ARG A 370 -1.44 11.28 -20.19
C ARG A 370 -0.29 11.12 -21.18
N TYR A 371 0.95 11.06 -20.67
CA TYR A 371 2.15 10.85 -21.48
C TYR A 371 2.37 9.35 -21.76
N PHE A 372 2.07 8.50 -20.78
CA PHE A 372 2.11 7.04 -20.91
C PHE A 372 1.18 6.54 -22.03
N VAL A 373 -0.07 7.00 -22.06
CA VAL A 373 -1.06 6.61 -23.08
C VAL A 373 -0.62 7.02 -24.49
N ARG A 374 -0.01 8.21 -24.64
CA ARG A 374 0.51 8.67 -25.93
C ARG A 374 1.69 7.83 -26.43
N GLY A 375 2.56 7.38 -25.53
CA GLY A 375 3.72 6.52 -25.86
C GLY A 375 3.33 5.13 -26.35
N LEU A 376 2.32 4.50 -25.75
CA LEU A 376 1.80 3.19 -26.16
C LEU A 376 1.09 3.21 -27.52
N LEU A 377 0.37 4.29 -27.81
CA LEU A 377 -0.35 4.44 -29.07
C LEU A 377 0.61 4.68 -30.24
N ALA A 378 1.69 5.45 -30.06
CA ALA A 378 2.68 5.70 -31.11
C ALA A 378 3.41 4.43 -31.58
N GLY A 379 3.64 3.46 -30.69
CA GLY A 379 4.26 2.16 -31.04
C GLY A 379 3.32 1.17 -31.72
N SER A 380 2.00 1.28 -31.51
CA SER A 380 1.01 0.30 -31.99
C SER A 380 0.53 0.56 -33.43
N VAL A 381 0.71 1.77 -33.97
CA VAL A 381 0.24 2.13 -35.33
C VAL A 381 1.07 1.51 -36.45
N LYS A 382 2.24 0.89 -36.16
CA LYS A 382 3.09 0.23 -37.15
C LYS A 382 2.84 -1.27 -37.34
N GLY A 383 1.84 -1.84 -36.66
CA GLY A 383 1.51 -3.27 -36.74
C GLY A 383 0.13 -3.62 -37.29
N GLY A 384 -0.55 -2.67 -37.97
CA GLY A 384 -1.90 -2.84 -38.52
C GLY A 384 -1.90 -2.89 -40.04
#